data_AF-A0A535NK89-F1
#
_entry.id   AF-A0A535NK89-F1
#
_cell.length_a   1.000
_cell.length_b   1.000
_cell.length_c   1.000
_cell.angle_alpha   90.00
_cell.angle_beta   90.00
_cell.angle_gamma   90.00
#
_symmetry.space_group_name_H-M   'P 1'
#
loop_
_entity.id
_entity.type
_entity.pdbx_description
1 polymer ?
#
loop_
_entity_poly.entity_id
_entity_poly.type
_entity_poly.pdbx_seq_one_letter_code
_entity_poly.pdbx_strand_id
1 'polypeptide(L)'
;MSADLGIDPDAGSPALAAARAAIVLASAAAGLHPGLDSPWLNIQDLVGLRAAALRSRNAGFGGMLLIHPSHVQTANEVFSPTADEVTWARGIVASAGDAEAAGRGAYARDGEMVDEAVVRRARRILQNAQR
;
A
#
# COMPACT_ATOMS: atom_id res chain seq x y z
N MET A 1 21.97 -5.61 3.31
CA MET A 1 21.17 -6.46 4.22
C MET A 1 21.14 -7.91 3.79
N SER A 2 20.55 -8.29 2.64
CA SER A 2 20.48 -9.72 2.25
C SER A 2 21.86 -10.36 2.07
N ALA A 3 22.81 -9.63 1.49
CA ALA A 3 24.21 -10.06 1.39
C ALA A 3 24.86 -10.23 2.78
N ASP A 4 24.67 -9.26 3.68
CA ASP A 4 25.22 -9.30 5.04
C ASP A 4 24.65 -10.43 5.89
N LEU A 5 23.39 -10.81 5.61
CA LEU A 5 22.69 -11.91 6.27
C LEU A 5 22.87 -13.25 5.56
N GLY A 6 23.47 -13.28 4.36
CA GLY A 6 23.66 -14.50 3.57
C GLY A 6 22.35 -15.17 3.13
N ILE A 7 21.31 -14.39 2.85
CA ILE A 7 19.98 -14.90 2.51
C ILE A 7 19.54 -14.48 1.10
N ASP A 8 18.69 -15.31 0.50
CA ASP A 8 17.92 -14.93 -0.68
C ASP A 8 16.83 -13.91 -0.28
N PRO A 9 16.83 -12.69 -0.85
CA PRO A 9 15.80 -11.68 -0.57
C PRO A 9 14.38 -12.12 -0.95
N ASP A 10 14.24 -13.03 -1.92
CA ASP A 10 12.96 -13.43 -2.49
C ASP A 10 12.39 -14.71 -1.86
N ALA A 11 13.18 -15.41 -1.04
CA ALA A 11 12.78 -16.64 -0.34
C ALA A 11 11.85 -16.40 0.88
N GLY A 12 11.35 -15.18 1.09
CA GLY A 12 10.43 -14.88 2.19
C GLY A 12 11.08 -14.88 3.57
N SER A 13 12.35 -14.45 3.68
CA SER A 13 13.08 -14.43 4.95
C SER A 13 12.35 -13.65 6.05
N PRO A 14 12.12 -14.27 7.24
CA PRO A 14 11.54 -13.57 8.39
C PRO A 14 12.36 -12.36 8.85
N ALA A 15 13.69 -12.40 8.70
CA ALA A 15 14.56 -11.29 9.08
C ALA A 15 14.32 -10.05 8.20
N LEU A 16 14.17 -10.25 6.89
CA LEU A 16 13.82 -9.16 5.98
C LEU A 16 12.38 -8.69 6.17
N ALA A 17 11.45 -9.61 6.47
CA ALA A 17 10.08 -9.25 6.80
C ALA A 17 10.03 -8.34 8.04
N ALA A 18 10.78 -8.66 9.08
CA ALA A 18 10.89 -7.84 10.28
C ALA A 18 11.49 -6.45 9.99
N ALA A 19 12.57 -6.38 9.19
CA ALA A 19 13.16 -5.10 8.78
C ALA A 19 12.20 -4.25 7.96
N ARG A 20 11.48 -4.85 7.00
CA ARG A 20 10.47 -4.17 6.18
C ARG A 20 9.31 -3.65 7.03
N ALA A 21 8.80 -4.45 7.95
CA ALA A 21 7.77 -4.04 8.88
C ALA A 21 8.22 -2.86 9.75
N ALA A 22 9.45 -2.88 10.26
CA ALA A 22 10.01 -1.78 11.05
C ALA A 22 10.02 -0.46 10.25
N ILE A 23 10.40 -0.49 8.98
CA ILE A 23 10.40 0.69 8.10
C ILE A 23 8.98 1.25 7.93
N VAL A 24 8.01 0.41 7.59
CA VAL A 24 6.62 0.83 7.35
C VAL A 24 6.02 1.42 8.63
N LEU A 25 6.20 0.75 9.77
CA LEU A 25 5.68 1.21 11.06
C LEU A 25 6.33 2.52 11.49
N ALA A 26 7.66 2.65 11.36
CA ALA A 26 8.36 3.88 11.70
C ALA A 26 7.90 5.06 10.83
N SER A 27 7.75 4.84 9.53
CA SER A 27 7.23 5.85 8.60
C SER A 27 5.82 6.30 8.98
N ALA A 28 4.93 5.36 9.28
CA ALA A 28 3.55 5.66 9.66
C ALA A 28 3.48 6.40 11.01
N ALA A 29 4.25 5.97 12.00
CA ALA A 29 4.32 6.59 13.32
C ALA A 29 4.88 8.03 13.26
N ALA A 30 5.82 8.28 12.36
CA ALA A 30 6.40 9.60 12.13
C ALA A 30 5.56 10.52 11.23
N GLY A 31 4.42 10.03 10.68
CA GLY A 31 3.60 10.81 9.75
C GLY A 31 4.28 11.08 8.40
N LEU A 32 5.29 10.29 8.04
CA LEU A 32 6.01 10.41 6.78
C LEU A 32 5.27 9.73 5.62
N HIS A 33 5.62 10.09 4.39
CA HIS A 33 5.19 9.32 3.22
C HIS A 33 5.64 7.86 3.34
N PRO A 34 4.80 6.90 2.90
CA PRO A 34 5.18 5.50 2.94
C PRO A 34 6.53 5.28 2.27
N GLY A 35 7.37 4.45 2.87
CA GLY A 35 8.69 4.13 2.34
C GLY A 35 8.62 3.45 0.97
N LEU A 36 9.79 3.35 0.34
CA LEU A 36 10.02 2.55 -0.87
C LEU A 36 10.65 1.21 -0.50
N ASP A 37 10.20 0.15 -1.15
CA ASP A 37 10.78 -1.18 -0.99
C ASP A 37 11.97 -1.43 -1.93
N SER A 38 12.61 -2.59 -1.75
CA SER A 38 13.75 -3.07 -2.52
C SER A 38 13.42 -3.31 -4.00
N PRO A 39 14.40 -3.20 -4.91
CA PRO A 39 14.18 -3.46 -6.32
C PRO A 39 14.05 -4.95 -6.62
N TRP A 40 13.38 -5.27 -7.73
CA TRP A 40 13.42 -6.60 -8.33
C TRP A 40 14.63 -6.72 -9.25
N LEU A 41 15.48 -7.74 -9.02
CA LEU A 41 16.78 -7.84 -9.69
C LEU A 41 16.71 -8.47 -11.09
N ASN A 42 15.73 -9.33 -11.34
CA ASN A 42 15.57 -9.96 -12.65
C ASN A 42 14.84 -9.03 -13.62
N ILE A 43 15.62 -8.35 -14.48
CA ILE A 43 15.11 -7.32 -15.39
C ILE A 43 13.96 -7.83 -16.30
N GLN A 44 14.07 -9.07 -16.79
CA GLN A 44 13.15 -9.62 -17.79
C GLN A 44 11.90 -10.25 -17.17
N ASP A 45 11.95 -10.60 -15.88
CA ASP A 45 10.83 -11.23 -15.19
C ASP A 45 9.85 -10.19 -14.63
N LEU A 46 8.99 -9.67 -15.53
CA LEU A 46 7.94 -8.71 -15.16
C LEU A 46 6.81 -9.35 -14.33
N VAL A 47 6.64 -10.67 -14.39
CA VAL A 47 5.64 -11.40 -13.59
C VAL A 47 6.12 -11.47 -12.13
N GLY A 48 7.39 -11.83 -11.92
CA GLY A 48 8.06 -11.79 -10.62
C GLY A 48 8.06 -10.38 -10.02
N LEU A 49 8.37 -9.36 -10.84
CA LEU A 49 8.26 -7.96 -10.44
C LEU A 49 6.85 -7.62 -9.95
N ARG A 50 5.80 -7.96 -10.70
CA ARG A 50 4.41 -7.66 -10.31
C ARG A 50 4.07 -8.32 -8.98
N ALA A 51 4.46 -9.58 -8.79
CA ALA A 51 4.23 -10.29 -7.54
C ALA A 51 4.99 -9.65 -6.37
N ALA A 52 6.24 -9.23 -6.57
CA ALA A 52 7.05 -8.55 -5.57
C ALA A 52 6.46 -7.17 -5.20
N ALA A 53 6.03 -6.39 -6.19
CA ALA A 53 5.36 -5.11 -5.99
C ALA A 53 4.06 -5.26 -5.19
N LEU A 54 3.24 -6.28 -5.49
CA LEU A 54 2.00 -6.56 -4.76
C LEU A 54 2.27 -6.92 -3.30
N ARG A 55 3.28 -7.77 -3.04
CA ARG A 55 3.71 -8.07 -1.66
C ARG A 55 4.14 -6.80 -0.92
N SER A 56 4.86 -5.92 -1.59
CA SER A 56 5.36 -4.66 -1.01
C SER A 56 4.22 -3.68 -0.70
N ARG A 57 3.28 -3.50 -1.64
CA ARG A 57 2.05 -2.72 -1.42
C ARG A 57 1.24 -3.26 -0.24
N ASN A 58 1.04 -4.58 -0.16
CA ASN A 58 0.30 -5.21 0.93
C ASN A 58 1.00 -5.09 2.28
N ALA A 59 2.33 -5.01 2.29
CA ALA A 59 3.12 -4.75 3.50
C ALA A 59 3.06 -3.28 3.97
N GLY A 60 2.50 -2.37 3.15
CA GLY A 60 2.30 -0.95 3.49
C GLY A 60 3.32 0.01 2.88
N PHE A 61 4.16 -0.44 1.94
CA PHE A 61 5.02 0.44 1.15
C PHE A 61 4.22 1.24 0.12
N GLY A 62 4.68 2.45 -0.20
CA GLY A 62 4.07 3.32 -1.21
C GLY A 62 4.66 3.17 -2.60
N GLY A 63 5.73 2.41 -2.73
CA GLY A 63 6.44 2.17 -3.99
C GLY A 63 7.58 1.18 -3.81
N MET A 64 8.36 1.00 -4.86
CA MET A 64 9.60 0.22 -4.82
C MET A 64 10.67 0.90 -5.68
N LEU A 65 11.94 0.67 -5.34
CA LEU A 65 13.07 1.09 -6.16
C LEU A 65 13.07 0.31 -7.48
N LEU A 66 13.45 0.97 -8.57
CA LEU A 66 13.52 0.37 -9.91
C LEU A 66 14.95 0.48 -10.45
N ILE A 67 15.38 -0.57 -11.15
CA ILE A 67 16.72 -0.64 -11.75
C ILE A 67 16.71 -0.56 -13.28
N HIS A 68 15.53 -0.63 -13.90
CA HIS A 68 15.38 -0.64 -15.35
C HIS A 68 14.06 0.03 -15.80
N PRO A 69 14.05 0.79 -16.91
CA PRO A 69 12.84 1.46 -17.40
C PRO A 69 11.66 0.53 -17.69
N SER A 70 11.90 -0.72 -18.09
CA SER A 70 10.81 -1.70 -18.33
C SER A 70 9.98 -2.01 -17.09
N HIS A 71 10.48 -1.72 -15.88
CA HIS A 71 9.76 -1.98 -14.63
C HIS A 71 8.76 -0.88 -14.27
N VAL A 72 8.89 0.31 -14.88
CA VAL A 72 8.13 1.51 -14.50
C VAL A 72 6.64 1.29 -14.65
N GLN A 73 6.20 0.75 -15.79
CA GLN A 73 4.77 0.53 -16.05
C GLN A 73 4.17 -0.42 -15.01
N THR A 74 4.80 -1.59 -14.80
CA THR A 74 4.29 -2.60 -13.85
C THR A 74 4.26 -2.06 -12.42
N ALA A 75 5.29 -1.33 -11.99
CA ALA A 75 5.30 -0.74 -10.66
C ALA A 75 4.19 0.31 -10.50
N ASN A 76 4.03 1.23 -11.45
CA ASN A 76 2.99 2.25 -11.41
C ASN A 76 1.58 1.64 -11.38
N GLU A 77 1.32 0.60 -12.18
CA GLU A 77 0.04 -0.11 -12.15
C GLU A 77 -0.24 -0.74 -10.79
N VAL A 78 0.76 -1.33 -10.14
CA VAL A 78 0.59 -2.01 -8.86
C VAL A 78 0.43 -1.02 -7.71
N PHE A 79 1.16 0.10 -7.69
CA PHE A 79 1.11 1.06 -6.59
C PHE A 79 0.01 2.12 -6.74
N SER A 80 -0.61 2.24 -7.92
CA SER A 80 -1.78 3.08 -8.13
C SER A 80 -3.06 2.45 -7.56
N PRO A 81 -3.98 3.24 -6.99
CA PRO A 81 -5.31 2.77 -6.66
C PRO A 81 -6.05 2.22 -7.88
N THR A 82 -6.79 1.13 -7.70
CA THR A 82 -7.68 0.61 -8.75
C THR A 82 -8.96 1.44 -8.84
N ALA A 83 -9.66 1.34 -9.97
CA ALA A 83 -10.95 2.00 -10.14
C ALA A 83 -11.98 1.56 -9.07
N ASP A 84 -11.94 0.28 -8.68
CA ASP A 84 -12.81 -0.27 -7.64
C ASP A 84 -12.48 0.30 -6.26
N GLU A 85 -11.19 0.44 -5.93
CA GLU A 85 -10.76 1.06 -4.67
C GLU A 85 -11.15 2.53 -4.60
N VAL A 86 -11.03 3.27 -5.70
CA VAL A 86 -11.48 4.67 -5.78
C VAL A 86 -12.99 4.75 -5.62
N THR A 87 -13.74 3.86 -6.26
CA THR A 87 -15.21 3.81 -6.15
C THR A 87 -15.64 3.50 -4.72
N TRP A 88 -15.05 2.49 -4.09
CA TRP A 88 -15.25 2.16 -2.68
C TRP A 88 -14.94 3.36 -1.78
N ALA A 89 -13.78 4.00 -1.98
CA ALA A 89 -13.35 5.12 -1.16
C ALA A 89 -14.28 6.33 -1.26
N ARG A 90 -14.80 6.64 -2.46
CA ARG A 90 -15.82 7.69 -2.66
C ARG A 90 -17.10 7.36 -1.90
N GLY A 91 -17.56 6.11 -1.95
CA GLY A 91 -18.75 5.66 -1.21
C GLY A 91 -18.61 5.77 0.31
N ILE A 92 -17.45 5.40 0.84
CA ILE A 92 -17.13 5.54 2.27
C ILE A 92 -17.13 7.03 2.67
N VAL A 93 -16.41 7.90 1.95
CA VAL A 93 -16.34 9.33 2.30
C VAL A 93 -17.71 10.01 2.23
N ALA A 94 -18.53 9.69 1.22
CA ALA A 94 -19.89 10.24 1.12
C ALA A 94 -20.77 9.81 2.30
N SER A 95 -20.83 8.51 2.59
CA SER A 95 -21.64 7.99 3.71
C SER A 95 -21.16 8.48 5.08
N ALA A 96 -19.88 8.78 5.23
CA ALA A 96 -19.33 9.31 6.47
C ALA A 96 -19.85 10.72 6.75
N GLY A 97 -20.03 11.55 5.72
CA GLY A 97 -20.63 12.88 5.85
C GLY A 97 -22.08 12.81 6.36
N ASP A 98 -22.87 11.85 5.87
CA ASP A 98 -24.25 11.63 6.34
C ASP A 98 -24.30 11.12 7.78
N ALA A 99 -23.34 10.28 8.17
CA ALA A 99 -23.22 9.76 9.54
C ALA A 99 -22.82 10.87 10.53
N GLU A 100 -21.85 11.70 10.15
CA GLU A 100 -21.37 12.84 10.94
C GLU A 100 -22.49 13.88 11.16
N ALA A 101 -23.25 14.21 10.12
CA ALA A 101 -24.42 15.09 10.21
C ALA A 101 -25.51 14.54 11.16
N ALA A 102 -25.60 13.21 11.29
CA ALA A 102 -26.49 12.52 12.22
C ALA A 102 -25.88 12.25 13.60
N GLY A 103 -24.67 12.77 13.90
CA GLY A 103 -23.98 12.58 15.18
C GLY A 103 -23.50 11.14 15.44
N ARG A 104 -23.29 10.34 14.39
CA ARG A 104 -22.86 8.93 14.50
C ARG A 104 -21.36 8.80 14.21
N GLY A 105 -20.59 8.36 15.21
CA GLY A 105 -19.15 8.09 15.05
C GLY A 105 -18.80 6.75 14.39
N ALA A 106 -19.77 5.83 14.30
CA ALA A 106 -19.65 4.57 13.58
C ALA A 106 -21.02 4.14 13.04
N TYR A 107 -21.04 3.45 11.90
CA TYR A 107 -22.27 3.01 11.23
C TYR A 107 -22.02 1.78 10.36
N ALA A 108 -23.10 1.09 9.96
CA ALA A 108 -23.03 -0.03 9.03
C ALA A 108 -23.29 0.43 7.58
N ARG A 109 -22.51 -0.07 6.62
CA ARG A 109 -22.69 0.13 5.18
C ARG A 109 -22.33 -1.16 4.45
N ASP A 110 -23.21 -1.64 3.56
CA ASP A 110 -22.99 -2.87 2.77
C ASP A 110 -22.61 -4.10 3.62
N GLY A 111 -23.07 -4.16 4.88
CA GLY A 111 -22.75 -5.23 5.83
C GLY A 111 -21.41 -5.06 6.57
N GLU A 112 -20.68 -3.97 6.34
CA GLU A 112 -19.41 -3.66 7.01
C GLU A 112 -19.56 -2.51 8.01
N MET A 113 -18.79 -2.57 9.10
CA MET A 113 -18.65 -1.46 10.05
C MET A 113 -17.76 -0.38 9.45
N VAL A 114 -18.21 0.86 9.49
CA VAL A 114 -17.45 2.04 9.09
C VAL A 114 -17.23 2.93 10.32
N ASP A 115 -15.97 3.22 10.60
CA ASP A 115 -15.50 4.13 11.64
C ASP A 115 -14.44 5.10 11.07
N GLU A 116 -13.86 5.96 11.92
CA GLU A 116 -12.83 6.92 11.49
C GLU A 116 -11.59 6.25 10.88
N ALA A 117 -11.22 5.02 11.27
CA ALA A 117 -10.07 4.34 10.66
C ALA A 117 -10.36 3.95 9.21
N VAL A 118 -11.57 3.45 8.93
CA VAL A 118 -12.02 3.14 7.57
C VAL A 118 -12.12 4.41 6.72
N VAL A 119 -12.68 5.49 7.28
CA VAL A 119 -12.79 6.78 6.59
C VAL A 119 -11.41 7.37 6.27
N ARG A 120 -10.45 7.31 7.20
CA ARG A 120 -9.06 7.75 6.94
C ARG A 120 -8.40 6.95 5.82
N ARG A 121 -8.63 5.64 5.76
CA ARG A 121 -8.14 4.80 4.66
C ARG A 121 -8.74 5.23 3.33
N ALA A 122 -10.06 5.43 3.26
CA ALA A 122 -10.73 5.90 2.06
C ALA A 122 -10.19 7.26 1.59
N ARG A 123 -10.05 8.24 2.50
CA ARG A 123 -9.45 9.55 2.19
C ARG A 123 -8.03 9.41 1.60
N ARG A 124 -7.19 8.54 2.15
CA ARG A 124 -5.83 8.28 1.63
C ARG A 124 -5.85 7.71 0.21
N ILE A 125 -6.77 6.78 -0.08
CA ILE A 125 -6.92 6.22 -1.45
C ILE A 125 -7.26 7.33 -2.44
N LEU A 126 -8.21 8.22 -2.10
CA LEU A 126 -8.59 9.33 -2.98
C LEU A 126 -7.46 10.34 -3.20
N GLN A 127 -6.69 10.64 -2.16
CA GLN A 127 -5.50 11.50 -2.27
C GLN A 127 -4.46 10.90 -3.22
N ASN A 128 -4.24 9.58 -3.16
CA ASN A 128 -3.29 8.91 -4.04
C ASN A 128 -3.79 8.82 -5.49
N ALA A 129 -5.10 8.74 -5.71
CA ALA A 129 -5.69 8.71 -7.06
C ALA A 129 -5.65 10.07 -7.80
N GLN A 130 -5.31 11.16 -7.09
CA GLN A 130 -5.22 12.52 -7.65
C GLN A 130 -3.78 12.92 -8.02
N ARG A 131 -2.80 12.04 -7.77
CA ARG A 131 -1.38 12.25 -8.09
C ARG A 131 -1.02 11.58 -9.40
#